data_AF-A0A5F9CA97-F1
#
_entry.id   AF-A0A5F9CA97-F1
#
_cell.length_a   1.000
_cell.length_b   1.000
_cell.length_c   1.000
_cell.angle_alpha   90.00
_cell.angle_beta   90.00
_cell.angle_gamma   90.00
#
_symmetry.space_group_name_H-M   'P 1'
#
loop_
_entity.id
_entity.type
_entity.pdbx_description
1 polymer ?
#
loop_
_entity_poly.entity_id
_entity_poly.type
_entity_poly.pdbx_seq_one_letter_code
_entity_poly.pdbx_strand_id
1 'polypeptide(L)'
;MEIIRSNFKSNLHKVYQAIEEADFFAIDGEFSGISDGPSVTALTNGFDTPEERYQKLKKHSMDFLLFQFGLCTFKYDHTDSKYITKSFNFYVFPKPFNRSSPDVKFVCQSSSIDFLASQGFDFNKVFCNGIPYLIQEEERQLREQYDEKRSQTNGAGTLAYVSPNASKHPVTIPEDQKKFIDQVVEKIEDLLQSEENKNLDLEPCTGFQRKLIYQTLSRKYPKGIHVETLETEKKERYIVISKVDEEERKRREQQRLAKEQEELNDAVGFSRVIHAIANSGKLVIGHNMLLDVMHTVHQFYCPLPADLNEFKEMTSCVFPRLLDTKLMASTQPFKDIINNTSLAELEKRLKETPFSPPKVESAEGFPSYDTASEQLHEAGYDAYITGLCFISMANYLGSFLSPPKIHVSARSKLIEPFFNKLFLMRVMDIPYLNLEGPDLQPKRDHVLHVTFPKEWKTSDLYQLFSAFGNIQISWIDDTSAFVSLSQPEQVQIAVNTSRYAESYRIQTYAEYVGKKQEEKHIKRKWTEDSWKEVERKRLNTQGLSYTLQNHCYGNHSLTATSTAVKRNLSPFQGEGGSEDSVLGEISDPEQEQSDSCAESLSEGRKKAKKCKRMKKELSPAGLYWILANPGVAHC
;
A
#
# COMPACT_ATOMS: atom_id res chain seq x y z
N MET A 1 16.03 9.75 -3.43
CA MET A 1 16.51 8.74 -4.42
C MET A 1 15.32 7.97 -4.95
N GLU A 2 15.24 7.77 -6.26
CA GLU A 2 14.16 7.03 -6.91
C GLU A 2 14.40 5.51 -6.89
N ILE A 3 13.58 4.76 -6.14
CA ILE A 3 13.70 3.31 -5.98
C ILE A 3 12.48 2.60 -6.58
N ILE A 4 12.74 1.76 -7.58
CA ILE A 4 11.78 0.97 -8.37
C ILE A 4 12.28 -0.49 -8.47
N ARG A 5 11.44 -1.42 -8.94
CA ARG A 5 11.74 -2.86 -9.00
C ARG A 5 13.09 -3.20 -9.65
N SER A 6 13.49 -2.49 -10.70
CA SER A 6 14.74 -2.74 -11.42
C SER A 6 16.01 -2.32 -10.66
N ASN A 7 15.92 -1.38 -9.71
CA ASN A 7 17.07 -0.86 -8.95
C ASN A 7 16.98 -1.09 -7.43
N PHE A 8 15.86 -1.63 -6.93
CA PHE A 8 15.63 -1.91 -5.50
C PHE A 8 16.74 -2.77 -4.91
N LYS A 9 16.98 -3.95 -5.50
CA LYS A 9 17.97 -4.93 -5.03
C LYS A 9 19.40 -4.38 -4.99
N SER A 10 19.81 -3.62 -6.01
CA SER A 10 21.15 -3.04 -6.08
C SER A 10 21.36 -1.87 -5.10
N ASN A 11 20.29 -1.19 -4.66
CA ASN A 11 20.38 -0.10 -3.68
C ASN A 11 19.98 -0.53 -2.25
N LEU A 12 19.43 -1.73 -2.03
CA LEU A 12 18.93 -2.19 -0.73
C LEU A 12 20.01 -2.16 0.37
N HIS A 13 21.27 -2.43 0.04
CA HIS A 13 22.38 -2.31 0.99
C HIS A 13 22.59 -0.85 1.48
N LYS A 14 22.39 0.15 0.61
CA LYS A 14 22.45 1.57 0.97
C LYS A 14 21.28 1.98 1.86
N VAL A 15 20.10 1.41 1.62
CA VAL A 15 18.91 1.61 2.45
C VAL A 15 19.16 1.05 3.85
N TYR A 16 19.66 -0.19 3.96
CA TYR A 16 20.02 -0.78 5.26
C TYR A 16 21.10 0.02 5.99
N GLN A 17 22.16 0.45 5.28
CA GLN A 17 23.21 1.30 5.88
C GLN A 17 22.63 2.63 6.40
N ALA A 18 21.76 3.29 5.64
CA ALA A 18 21.11 4.54 6.06
C ALA A 18 20.17 4.32 7.26
N ILE A 19 19.46 3.19 7.31
CA ILE A 19 18.64 2.77 8.46
C ILE A 19 19.53 2.49 9.69
N GLU A 20 20.65 1.80 9.51
CA GLU A 20 21.56 1.43 10.59
C GLU A 20 22.19 2.66 11.26
N GLU A 21 22.68 3.62 10.49
CA GLU A 21 23.50 4.73 11.00
C GLU A 21 22.74 5.97 11.50
N ALA A 22 21.44 6.09 11.21
CA ALA A 22 20.65 7.27 11.57
C ALA A 22 20.37 7.39 13.07
N ASP A 23 20.02 8.59 13.53
CA ASP A 23 19.42 8.79 14.85
C ASP A 23 17.90 8.53 14.85
N PHE A 24 17.23 8.90 13.76
CA PHE A 24 15.79 8.74 13.53
C PHE A 24 15.44 8.79 12.04
N PHE A 25 14.20 8.48 11.71
CA PHE A 25 13.63 8.56 10.36
C PHE A 25 12.40 9.45 10.34
N ALA A 26 12.14 10.08 9.21
CA ALA A 26 10.81 10.56 8.86
C ALA A 26 10.26 9.75 7.68
N ILE A 27 8.95 9.53 7.67
CA ILE A 27 8.22 8.80 6.63
C ILE A 27 6.95 9.56 6.24
N ASP A 28 6.49 9.28 5.03
CA ASP A 28 5.27 9.80 4.42
C ASP A 28 4.83 8.83 3.31
N GLY A 29 3.57 8.83 2.90
CA GLY A 29 3.04 7.89 1.91
C GLY A 29 2.02 8.52 0.97
N GLU A 30 2.20 8.31 -0.35
CA GLU A 30 1.19 8.67 -1.33
C GLU A 30 0.23 7.52 -1.61
N PHE A 31 -1.06 7.84 -1.67
CA PHE A 31 -2.15 6.88 -1.77
C PHE A 31 -2.93 7.00 -3.10
N SER A 32 -3.45 5.89 -3.61
CA SER A 32 -4.40 5.89 -4.73
C SER A 32 -5.73 6.58 -4.42
N GLY A 33 -6.01 6.88 -3.16
CA GLY A 33 -7.16 7.63 -2.67
C GLY A 33 -7.22 7.65 -1.15
N ILE A 34 -8.22 8.35 -0.59
CA ILE A 34 -8.35 8.59 0.87
C ILE A 34 -9.63 7.95 1.43
N SER A 35 -10.71 7.93 0.63
CA SER A 35 -12.06 7.59 1.11
C SER A 35 -12.96 7.09 -0.03
N ASP A 36 -13.58 5.91 0.13
CA ASP A 36 -14.62 5.39 -0.76
C ASP A 36 -16.05 5.83 -0.34
N GLY A 37 -16.19 6.30 0.90
CA GLY A 37 -17.46 6.66 1.52
C GLY A 37 -17.98 8.05 1.13
N PRO A 38 -19.07 8.52 1.78
CA PRO A 38 -19.48 9.92 1.69
C PRO A 38 -18.32 10.83 2.15
N SER A 39 -18.32 12.09 1.68
CA SER A 39 -17.21 13.04 1.85
C SER A 39 -16.49 12.94 3.20
N VAL A 40 -15.16 13.13 3.23
CA VAL A 40 -14.30 12.96 4.42
C VAL A 40 -14.92 13.51 5.72
N THR A 41 -15.65 14.62 5.66
CA THR A 41 -16.38 15.24 6.77
C THR A 41 -17.47 14.35 7.41
N ALA A 42 -18.16 13.52 6.64
CA ALA A 42 -19.12 12.53 7.14
C ALA A 42 -18.44 11.30 7.76
N LEU A 43 -17.28 10.89 7.24
CA LEU A 43 -16.47 9.82 7.82
C LEU A 43 -15.78 10.24 9.12
N THR A 44 -15.37 11.51 9.24
CA THR A 44 -14.71 12.04 10.44
C THR A 44 -15.69 12.81 11.34
N ASN A 45 -16.65 12.11 11.95
CA ASN A 45 -17.59 12.72 12.90
C ASN A 45 -16.79 13.23 14.13
N GLY A 46 -17.07 14.46 14.56
CA GLY A 46 -16.31 15.14 15.61
C GLY A 46 -16.41 14.51 17.01
N PHE A 47 -17.36 13.60 17.21
CA PHE A 47 -17.56 12.82 18.43
C PHE A 47 -17.34 11.32 18.25
N ASP A 48 -16.63 10.89 17.19
CA ASP A 48 -16.16 9.50 17.12
C ASP A 48 -15.34 9.15 18.37
N THR A 49 -15.55 7.97 18.92
CA THR A 49 -14.55 7.33 19.77
C THR A 49 -13.35 6.88 18.92
N PRO A 50 -12.14 6.67 19.49
CA PRO A 50 -11.00 6.18 18.74
C PRO A 50 -11.27 4.84 18.03
N GLU A 51 -12.01 3.95 18.69
CA GLU A 51 -12.52 2.69 18.13
C GLU A 51 -13.43 2.94 16.92
N GLU A 52 -14.44 3.81 17.05
CA GLU A 52 -15.33 4.13 15.92
C GLU A 52 -14.58 4.79 14.75
N ARG A 53 -13.60 5.63 15.03
CA ARG A 53 -12.75 6.23 13.99
C ARG A 53 -11.92 5.16 13.29
N TYR A 54 -11.29 4.27 14.03
CA TYR A 54 -10.52 3.16 13.50
C TYR A 54 -11.36 2.26 12.60
N GLN A 55 -12.57 1.87 13.03
CA GLN A 55 -13.48 1.06 12.20
C GLN A 55 -13.88 1.77 10.90
N LYS A 56 -14.13 3.09 10.94
CA LYS A 56 -14.44 3.85 9.72
C LYS A 56 -13.26 3.91 8.77
N LEU A 57 -12.06 4.25 9.25
CA LEU A 57 -10.86 4.31 8.40
C LEU A 57 -10.50 2.92 7.86
N LYS A 58 -10.58 1.88 8.69
CA LYS A 58 -10.38 0.49 8.26
C LYS A 58 -11.33 0.13 7.12
N LYS A 59 -12.61 0.47 7.25
CA LYS A 59 -13.64 0.12 6.26
C LYS A 59 -13.56 0.96 4.98
N HIS A 60 -13.22 2.25 5.09
CA HIS A 60 -13.41 3.22 4.02
C HIS A 60 -12.11 3.77 3.40
N SER A 61 -10.94 3.43 3.97
CA SER A 61 -9.63 3.89 3.47
C SER A 61 -8.68 2.74 3.12
N MET A 62 -8.86 1.52 3.65
CA MET A 62 -7.86 0.45 3.46
C MET A 62 -7.92 -0.27 2.10
N ASP A 63 -9.01 -0.09 1.34
CA ASP A 63 -9.10 -0.56 -0.06
C ASP A 63 -8.25 0.30 -1.02
N PHE A 64 -7.70 1.43 -0.56
CA PHE A 64 -6.72 2.23 -1.31
C PHE A 64 -5.29 1.73 -1.12
N LEU A 65 -4.46 2.00 -2.11
CA LEU A 65 -3.09 1.54 -2.20
C LEU A 65 -2.12 2.68 -1.82
N LEU A 66 -1.39 2.55 -0.72
CA LEU A 66 -0.10 3.25 -0.58
C LEU A 66 0.82 2.71 -1.69
N PHE A 67 1.26 3.58 -2.59
CA PHE A 67 2.02 3.19 -3.79
C PHE A 67 3.35 3.93 -3.98
N GLN A 68 3.61 4.97 -3.19
CA GLN A 68 4.93 5.57 -3.01
C GLN A 68 5.16 5.71 -1.52
N PHE A 69 6.25 5.13 -1.01
CA PHE A 69 6.68 5.28 0.39
C PHE A 69 7.89 6.20 0.44
N GLY A 70 7.75 7.32 1.14
CA GLY A 70 8.82 8.26 1.44
C GLY A 70 9.59 7.83 2.68
N LEU A 71 10.92 7.81 2.59
CA LEU A 71 11.79 7.61 3.74
C LEU A 71 12.91 8.63 3.70
N CYS A 72 13.02 9.47 4.73
CA CYS A 72 14.18 10.34 4.94
C CYS A 72 14.88 9.97 6.26
N THR A 73 16.15 9.58 6.17
CA THR A 73 16.96 9.23 7.35
C THR A 73 17.76 10.43 7.83
N PHE A 74 17.85 10.65 9.15
CA PHE A 74 18.55 11.78 9.74
C PHE A 74 19.63 11.30 10.72
N LYS A 75 20.87 11.74 10.52
CA LYS A 75 22.02 11.47 11.40
C LYS A 75 22.63 12.79 11.84
N TYR A 76 22.81 13.01 13.15
CA TYR A 76 23.47 14.23 13.61
C TYR A 76 24.99 14.08 13.59
N ASP A 77 25.68 14.98 12.87
CA ASP A 77 27.12 15.14 13.00
C ASP A 77 27.44 16.13 14.11
N HIS A 78 28.05 15.61 15.17
CA HIS A 78 28.51 16.39 16.31
C HIS A 78 29.71 17.30 15.99
N THR A 79 30.43 17.04 14.90
CA THR A 79 31.63 17.80 14.48
C THR A 79 31.22 19.15 13.90
N ASP A 80 30.44 19.14 12.82
CA ASP A 80 29.94 20.36 12.16
C ASP A 80 28.65 20.90 12.78
N SER A 81 28.07 20.19 13.76
CA SER A 81 26.80 20.52 14.42
C SER A 81 25.62 20.65 13.43
N LYS A 82 25.53 19.70 12.49
CA LYS A 82 24.54 19.65 11.39
C LYS A 82 23.91 18.25 11.27
N TYR A 83 22.76 18.17 10.60
CA TYR A 83 22.16 16.90 10.22
C TYR A 83 22.59 16.48 8.81
N ILE A 84 22.99 15.22 8.66
CA ILE A 84 23.19 14.55 7.37
C ILE A 84 21.92 13.78 7.03
N THR A 85 21.40 13.96 5.81
CA THR A 85 20.17 13.30 5.33
C THR A 85 20.37 12.37 4.14
N LYS A 86 19.51 11.36 4.03
CA LYS A 86 19.38 10.48 2.87
C LYS A 86 17.90 10.21 2.62
N SER A 87 17.37 10.67 1.48
CA SER A 87 15.97 10.48 1.09
C SER A 87 15.79 9.37 0.05
N PHE A 88 14.64 8.69 0.13
CA PHE A 88 14.24 7.60 -0.77
C PHE A 88 12.73 7.70 -1.07
N ASN A 89 12.38 7.51 -2.33
CA ASN A 89 11.02 7.26 -2.80
C ASN A 89 10.95 5.80 -3.26
N PHE A 90 10.19 4.96 -2.57
CA PHE A 90 9.97 3.57 -2.97
C PHE A 90 8.62 3.46 -3.66
N TYR A 91 8.63 3.15 -4.96
CA TYR A 91 7.40 2.87 -5.69
C TYR A 91 7.03 1.41 -5.54
N VAL A 92 5.86 1.13 -4.96
CA VAL A 92 5.45 -0.22 -4.55
C VAL A 92 4.14 -0.62 -5.24
N PHE A 93 4.02 -1.89 -5.59
CA PHE A 93 2.83 -2.42 -6.26
C PHE A 93 2.67 -3.91 -5.98
N PRO A 94 1.46 -4.41 -5.64
CA PRO A 94 1.20 -5.82 -5.32
C PRO A 94 1.17 -6.68 -6.59
N LYS A 95 2.30 -6.76 -7.29
CA LYS A 95 2.48 -7.63 -8.45
C LYS A 95 2.41 -9.10 -8.01
N PRO A 96 1.46 -9.91 -8.51
CA PRO A 96 1.41 -11.33 -8.19
C PRO A 96 2.73 -12.02 -8.57
N PHE A 97 3.33 -12.73 -7.62
CA PHE A 97 4.61 -13.44 -7.82
C PHE A 97 4.46 -14.62 -8.79
N ASN A 98 3.37 -15.39 -8.65
CA ASN A 98 3.01 -16.47 -9.58
C ASN A 98 1.48 -16.58 -9.74
N ARG A 99 1.01 -17.53 -10.58
CA ARG A 99 -0.43 -17.72 -10.87
C ARG A 99 -1.30 -18.18 -9.68
N SER A 100 -0.68 -18.62 -8.59
CA SER A 100 -1.34 -19.01 -7.34
C SER A 100 -1.21 -17.95 -6.24
N SER A 101 -0.44 -16.88 -6.47
CA SER A 101 -0.41 -15.72 -5.57
C SER A 101 -1.74 -14.97 -5.59
N PRO A 102 -2.12 -14.30 -4.50
CA PRO A 102 -3.28 -13.42 -4.47
C PRO A 102 -3.20 -12.33 -5.56
N ASP A 103 -4.34 -12.08 -6.21
CA ASP A 103 -4.52 -11.00 -7.19
C ASP A 103 -5.22 -9.83 -6.49
N VAL A 104 -4.42 -8.89 -5.98
CA VAL A 104 -4.88 -7.80 -5.11
C VAL A 104 -5.69 -6.79 -5.91
N LYS A 105 -6.91 -6.53 -5.44
CA LYS A 105 -7.81 -5.50 -5.97
C LYS A 105 -7.73 -4.29 -5.04
N PHE A 106 -7.57 -3.10 -5.63
CA PHE A 106 -7.50 -1.84 -4.93
C PHE A 106 -8.36 -0.80 -5.65
N VAL A 107 -8.73 0.26 -4.93
CA VAL A 107 -9.55 1.36 -5.44
C VAL A 107 -8.66 2.55 -5.80
N CYS A 108 -9.06 3.35 -6.79
CA CYS A 108 -8.47 4.65 -7.10
C CYS A 108 -9.54 5.74 -6.96
N GLN A 109 -9.23 6.81 -6.24
CA GLN A 109 -10.08 7.98 -6.10
C GLN A 109 -9.68 9.01 -7.15
N SER A 110 -10.57 9.34 -8.10
CA SER A 110 -10.24 10.18 -9.26
C SER A 110 -9.61 11.53 -8.87
N SER A 111 -10.07 12.17 -7.81
CA SER A 111 -9.49 13.43 -7.33
C SER A 111 -8.07 13.31 -6.77
N SER A 112 -7.71 12.16 -6.20
CA SER A 112 -6.35 11.91 -5.68
C SER A 112 -5.39 11.58 -6.82
N ILE A 113 -5.85 10.83 -7.83
CA ILE A 113 -5.06 10.55 -9.04
C ILE A 113 -4.82 11.84 -9.86
N ASP A 114 -5.86 12.67 -10.04
CA ASP A 114 -5.76 13.97 -10.71
C ASP A 114 -4.81 14.93 -9.96
N PHE A 115 -4.93 14.98 -8.63
CA PHE A 115 -4.03 15.75 -7.78
C PHE A 115 -2.57 15.31 -7.96
N LEU A 116 -2.25 14.02 -7.82
CA LEU A 116 -0.89 13.51 -8.02
C LEU A 116 -0.37 13.74 -9.45
N ALA A 117 -1.23 13.60 -10.46
CA ALA A 117 -0.88 13.94 -11.84
C ALA A 117 -0.50 15.43 -11.99
N SER A 118 -1.21 16.33 -11.30
CA SER A 118 -0.90 17.77 -11.29
C SER A 118 0.45 18.11 -10.65
N GLN A 119 0.94 17.27 -9.75
CA GLN A 119 2.25 17.39 -9.09
C GLN A 119 3.38 16.67 -9.87
N GLY A 120 3.08 16.08 -11.03
CA GLY A 120 4.06 15.41 -11.89
C GLY A 120 4.39 13.97 -11.50
N PHE A 121 3.53 13.31 -10.71
CA PHE A 121 3.72 11.92 -10.30
C PHE A 121 3.73 10.95 -11.50
N ASP A 122 4.80 10.16 -11.64
CA ASP A 122 4.93 9.16 -12.71
C ASP A 122 4.35 7.80 -12.31
N PHE A 123 3.07 7.60 -12.66
CA PHE A 123 2.36 6.34 -12.44
C PHE A 123 2.99 5.10 -13.10
N ASN A 124 3.88 5.25 -14.09
CA ASN A 124 4.60 4.10 -14.67
C ASN A 124 5.65 3.53 -13.70
N LYS A 125 6.17 4.34 -12.77
CA LYS A 125 7.04 3.86 -11.68
C LYS A 125 6.28 2.92 -10.75
N VAL A 126 4.98 3.16 -10.53
CA VAL A 126 4.08 2.26 -9.79
C VAL A 126 3.66 1.07 -10.67
N PHE A 127 2.82 1.28 -11.68
CA PHE A 127 2.08 0.19 -12.31
C PHE A 127 2.93 -0.69 -13.22
N CYS A 128 3.97 -0.13 -13.85
CA CYS A 128 4.91 -0.92 -14.66
C CYS A 128 6.10 -1.42 -13.82
N ASN A 129 6.66 -0.56 -12.97
CA ASN A 129 7.95 -0.77 -12.32
C ASN A 129 7.91 -0.88 -10.78
N GLY A 130 6.73 -0.99 -10.18
CA GLY A 130 6.57 -1.07 -8.73
C GLY A 130 7.27 -2.30 -8.15
N ILE A 131 7.92 -2.09 -7.01
CA ILE A 131 8.57 -3.11 -6.20
C ILE A 131 7.46 -4.01 -5.63
N PRO A 132 7.55 -5.34 -5.79
CA PRO A 132 6.60 -6.25 -5.17
C PRO A 132 6.75 -6.24 -3.65
N TYR A 133 5.76 -6.78 -2.96
CA TYR A 133 5.79 -7.01 -1.53
C TYR A 133 4.88 -8.19 -1.17
N LEU A 134 5.08 -8.74 0.02
CA LEU A 134 4.23 -9.76 0.63
C LEU A 134 3.98 -9.37 2.09
N ILE A 135 2.80 -9.70 2.63
CA ILE A 135 2.59 -9.67 4.09
C ILE A 135 3.27 -10.88 4.76
N GLN A 136 3.43 -10.81 6.08
CA GLN A 136 4.13 -11.84 6.87
C GLN A 136 3.53 -13.25 6.69
N GLU A 137 2.20 -13.34 6.56
CA GLU A 137 1.50 -14.61 6.33
C GLU A 137 1.79 -15.20 4.93
N GLU A 138 1.78 -14.36 3.89
CA GLU A 138 2.09 -14.78 2.53
C GLU A 138 3.56 -15.19 2.38
N GLU A 139 4.48 -14.47 3.03
CA GLU A 139 5.90 -14.86 3.09
C GLU A 139 6.07 -16.22 3.78
N ARG A 140 5.41 -16.45 4.92
CA ARG A 140 5.42 -17.74 5.63
C ARG A 140 4.91 -18.87 4.74
N GLN A 141 3.73 -18.72 4.15
CA GLN A 141 3.15 -19.73 3.27
C GLN A 141 4.02 -20.01 2.05
N LEU A 142 4.64 -18.98 1.46
CA LEU A 142 5.54 -19.14 0.33
C LEU A 142 6.84 -19.87 0.72
N ARG A 143 7.41 -19.58 1.90
CA ARG A 143 8.56 -20.31 2.47
C ARG A 143 8.23 -21.80 2.66
N GLU A 144 7.13 -22.09 3.34
CA GLU A 144 6.66 -23.46 3.60
C GLU A 144 6.45 -24.25 2.29
N GLN A 145 5.84 -23.65 1.26
CA GLN A 145 5.67 -24.27 -0.06
C GLN A 145 7.01 -24.61 -0.76
N TYR A 146 8.07 -23.83 -0.55
CA TYR A 146 9.40 -24.15 -1.09
C TYR A 146 10.06 -25.28 -0.30
N ASP A 147 9.95 -25.28 1.02
CA ASP A 147 10.49 -26.35 1.88
C ASP A 147 9.77 -27.71 1.67
N GLU A 148 8.45 -27.70 1.42
CA GLU A 148 7.70 -28.89 1.03
C GLU A 148 8.18 -29.46 -0.32
N LYS A 149 8.30 -28.61 -1.36
CA LYS A 149 8.82 -29.01 -2.68
C LYS A 149 10.23 -29.58 -2.58
N ARG A 150 11.08 -28.96 -1.76
CA ARG A 150 12.45 -29.42 -1.48
C ARG A 150 12.46 -30.78 -0.78
N SER A 151 11.58 -30.98 0.22
CA SER A 151 11.43 -32.24 0.93
C SER A 151 10.96 -33.38 0.01
N GLN A 152 10.00 -33.11 -0.87
CA GLN A 152 9.54 -34.05 -1.90
C GLN A 152 10.64 -34.39 -2.91
N THR A 153 11.46 -33.41 -3.30
CA THR A 153 12.59 -33.59 -4.23
C THR A 153 13.75 -34.39 -3.61
N ASN A 154 14.01 -34.21 -2.31
CA ASN A 154 15.06 -34.94 -1.59
C ASN A 154 14.65 -36.38 -1.24
N GLY A 155 13.35 -36.66 -1.07
CA GLY A 155 12.84 -38.00 -0.73
C GLY A 155 12.80 -39.00 -1.88
N ALA A 156 12.83 -38.53 -3.13
CA ALA A 156 12.87 -39.37 -4.33
C ALA A 156 13.80 -38.75 -5.36
N GLY A 157 14.97 -39.38 -5.60
CA GLY A 157 16.01 -38.91 -6.52
C GLY A 157 15.55 -38.84 -7.98
N THR A 158 14.76 -37.83 -8.31
CA THR A 158 14.00 -37.74 -9.56
C THR A 158 14.35 -36.45 -10.27
N LEU A 159 14.83 -36.59 -11.50
CA LEU A 159 15.10 -35.50 -12.42
C LEU A 159 13.81 -34.72 -12.75
N ALA A 160 13.96 -33.46 -13.16
CA ALA A 160 12.93 -32.40 -13.11
C ALA A 160 11.71 -32.53 -14.06
N TYR A 161 11.20 -33.74 -14.34
CA TYR A 161 10.00 -33.93 -15.16
C TYR A 161 9.13 -35.11 -14.69
N VAL A 162 8.30 -34.86 -13.67
CA VAL A 162 7.17 -35.75 -13.34
C VAL A 162 5.92 -35.24 -14.06
N SER A 163 5.48 -35.96 -15.10
CA SER A 163 4.21 -35.68 -15.77
C SER A 163 3.03 -35.95 -14.79
N PRO A 164 1.97 -35.12 -14.77
CA PRO A 164 0.88 -35.24 -13.79
C PRO A 164 0.19 -36.61 -13.70
N ASN A 165 0.25 -37.41 -14.78
CA ASN A 165 -0.33 -38.76 -14.87
C ASN A 165 0.73 -39.89 -14.82
N ALA A 166 1.86 -39.68 -14.13
CA ALA A 166 2.84 -40.74 -13.90
C ALA A 166 2.34 -41.74 -12.83
N SER A 167 1.73 -42.83 -13.27
CA SER A 167 1.56 -44.02 -12.43
C SER A 167 2.91 -44.47 -11.88
N LYS A 168 2.98 -44.84 -10.59
CA LYS A 168 4.22 -45.20 -9.87
C LYS A 168 4.90 -46.50 -10.36
N HIS A 169 4.45 -47.07 -11.48
CA HIS A 169 4.94 -48.34 -11.98
C HIS A 169 6.01 -48.13 -13.08
N PRO A 170 7.05 -48.99 -13.11
CA PRO A 170 7.92 -49.13 -14.27
C PRO A 170 7.13 -49.27 -15.57
N VAL A 171 7.30 -48.35 -16.52
CA VAL A 171 6.94 -48.62 -17.92
C VAL A 171 7.98 -49.57 -18.47
N THR A 172 7.62 -50.81 -18.74
CA THR A 172 8.47 -51.76 -19.47
C THR A 172 8.78 -51.16 -20.84
N ILE A 173 10.04 -51.13 -21.25
CA ILE A 173 10.43 -50.56 -22.56
C ILE A 173 9.80 -51.43 -23.66
N PRO A 174 8.95 -50.87 -24.54
CA PRO A 174 8.38 -51.63 -25.66
C PRO A 174 9.46 -52.09 -26.63
N GLU A 175 9.27 -53.25 -27.26
CA GLU A 175 10.29 -53.88 -28.12
C GLU A 175 10.67 -53.00 -29.32
N ASP A 176 9.75 -52.17 -29.82
CA ASP A 176 9.98 -51.18 -30.88
C ASP A 176 10.84 -49.98 -30.44
N GLN A 177 10.81 -49.63 -29.14
CA GLN A 177 11.63 -48.55 -28.57
C GLN A 177 12.96 -49.04 -27.98
N LYS A 178 13.13 -50.36 -27.83
CA LYS A 178 14.31 -50.97 -27.20
C LYS A 178 15.62 -50.56 -27.87
N LYS A 179 15.72 -50.72 -29.20
CA LYS A 179 16.89 -50.30 -30.00
C LYS A 179 17.23 -48.81 -29.82
N PHE A 180 16.21 -47.95 -29.73
CA PHE A 180 16.41 -46.51 -29.53
C PHE A 180 16.99 -46.21 -28.14
N ILE A 181 16.47 -46.86 -27.09
CA ILE A 181 17.01 -46.69 -25.73
C ILE A 181 18.42 -47.28 -25.61
N ASP A 182 18.69 -48.43 -26.24
CA ASP A 182 20.01 -49.05 -26.26
C ASP A 182 21.06 -48.12 -26.94
N GLN A 183 20.71 -47.48 -28.06
CA GLN A 183 21.55 -46.47 -28.72
C GLN A 183 21.78 -45.21 -27.86
N VAL A 184 20.77 -44.77 -27.10
CA VAL A 184 20.92 -43.63 -26.17
C VAL A 184 21.86 -44.00 -25.03
N VAL A 185 21.75 -45.22 -24.50
CA VAL A 185 22.64 -45.77 -23.47
C VAL A 185 24.08 -45.86 -23.98
N GLU A 186 24.30 -46.38 -25.19
CA GLU A 186 25.62 -46.53 -25.81
C GLU A 186 26.37 -45.19 -25.87
N LYS A 187 25.72 -44.13 -26.38
CA LYS A 187 26.27 -42.77 -26.39
C LYS A 187 26.61 -42.21 -25.00
N ILE A 188 25.93 -42.67 -23.93
CA ILE A 188 26.18 -42.24 -22.56
C ILE A 188 27.36 -43.00 -21.95
N GLU A 189 27.55 -44.28 -22.29
CA GLU A 189 28.77 -45.02 -21.92
C GLU A 189 30.00 -44.41 -22.60
N ASP A 190 29.90 -44.03 -23.88
CA ASP A 190 30.96 -43.30 -24.61
C ASP A 190 31.28 -41.97 -23.93
N LEU A 191 30.26 -41.19 -23.54
CA LEU A 191 30.42 -39.96 -22.76
C LEU A 191 31.13 -40.24 -21.43
N LEU A 192 30.71 -41.27 -20.69
CA LEU A 192 31.29 -41.64 -19.40
C LEU A 192 32.77 -42.03 -19.51
N GLN A 193 33.17 -42.66 -20.62
CA GLN A 193 34.56 -43.06 -20.91
C GLN A 193 35.43 -41.94 -21.50
N SER A 194 34.82 -40.89 -22.08
CA SER A 194 35.56 -39.74 -22.65
C SER A 194 36.07 -38.77 -21.58
N GLU A 195 37.35 -38.41 -21.64
CA GLU A 195 37.93 -37.34 -20.79
C GLU A 195 37.66 -35.93 -21.35
N GLU A 196 37.51 -35.77 -22.67
CA GLU A 196 37.29 -34.46 -23.32
C GLU A 196 35.80 -34.05 -23.33
N ASN A 197 34.89 -34.98 -23.62
CA ASN A 197 33.46 -34.65 -23.73
C ASN A 197 32.78 -34.61 -22.36
N LYS A 198 32.30 -33.44 -21.96
CA LYS A 198 31.53 -33.24 -20.72
C LYS A 198 30.01 -33.28 -20.91
N ASN A 199 29.52 -33.02 -22.13
CA ASN A 199 28.10 -32.97 -22.46
C ASN A 199 27.79 -33.86 -23.67
N LEU A 200 26.57 -34.37 -23.74
CA LEU A 200 25.98 -35.10 -24.86
C LEU A 200 24.58 -34.53 -25.13
N ASP A 201 24.38 -34.03 -26.35
CA ASP A 201 23.07 -33.62 -26.83
C ASP A 201 22.42 -34.78 -27.58
N LEU A 202 21.22 -35.17 -27.16
CA LEU A 202 20.39 -36.16 -27.84
C LEU A 202 19.42 -35.46 -28.77
N GLU A 203 19.29 -35.98 -29.99
CA GLU A 203 18.33 -35.49 -31.00
C GLU A 203 16.90 -35.35 -30.45
N PRO A 204 16.12 -34.36 -30.96
CA PRO A 204 14.72 -34.21 -30.58
C PRO A 204 13.92 -35.51 -30.73
N CYS A 205 13.25 -35.91 -29.65
CA CYS A 205 12.51 -37.17 -29.58
C CYS A 205 11.07 -36.98 -29.08
N THR A 206 10.23 -37.99 -29.30
CA THR A 206 8.82 -37.93 -28.89
C THR A 206 8.68 -37.83 -27.37
N GLY A 207 7.56 -37.29 -26.89
CA GLY A 207 7.29 -37.20 -25.45
C GLY A 207 7.30 -38.56 -24.73
N PHE A 208 6.99 -39.65 -25.45
CA PHE A 208 7.08 -41.02 -24.95
C PHE A 208 8.52 -41.50 -24.84
N GLN A 209 9.33 -41.30 -25.89
CA GLN A 209 10.77 -41.60 -25.87
C GLN A 209 11.50 -40.83 -24.77
N ARG A 210 11.24 -39.53 -24.61
CA ARG A 210 11.77 -38.74 -23.48
C ARG A 210 11.41 -39.36 -22.13
N LYS A 211 10.16 -39.79 -21.91
CA LYS A 211 9.75 -40.49 -20.68
C LYS A 211 10.56 -41.78 -20.47
N LEU A 212 10.77 -42.59 -21.51
CA LEU A 212 11.57 -43.81 -21.44
C LEU A 212 13.05 -43.53 -21.13
N ILE A 213 13.63 -42.47 -21.71
CA ILE A 213 15.01 -42.02 -21.41
C ILE A 213 15.11 -41.67 -19.93
N TYR A 214 14.33 -40.71 -19.43
CA TYR A 214 14.37 -40.30 -18.01
C TYR A 214 14.18 -41.48 -17.05
N GLN A 215 13.24 -42.39 -17.34
CA GLN A 215 13.02 -43.60 -16.54
C GLN A 215 14.21 -44.58 -16.58
N THR A 216 14.87 -44.73 -17.73
CA THR A 216 16.02 -45.63 -17.87
C THR A 216 17.24 -45.06 -17.16
N LEU A 217 17.54 -43.79 -17.37
CA LEU A 217 18.71 -43.12 -16.80
C LEU A 217 18.64 -43.02 -15.27
N SER A 218 17.47 -42.71 -14.71
CA SER A 218 17.25 -42.72 -13.24
C SER A 218 17.53 -44.08 -12.57
N ARG A 219 17.52 -45.20 -13.33
CA ARG A 219 17.89 -46.53 -12.81
C ARG A 219 19.32 -46.92 -13.10
N LYS A 220 19.80 -46.72 -14.33
CA LYS A 220 21.17 -47.10 -14.72
C LYS A 220 22.23 -46.18 -14.10
N TYR A 221 21.94 -44.88 -14.01
CA TYR A 221 22.91 -43.86 -13.61
C TYR A 221 22.31 -42.96 -12.49
N PRO A 222 22.15 -43.48 -11.26
CA PRO A 222 21.62 -42.71 -10.12
C PRO A 222 22.56 -41.58 -9.65
N LYS A 223 23.82 -41.60 -10.11
CA LYS A 223 24.87 -40.59 -9.88
C LYS A 223 25.76 -40.49 -11.12
N GLY A 224 26.59 -39.45 -11.20
CA GLY A 224 27.59 -39.25 -12.26
C GLY A 224 27.11 -38.51 -13.50
N ILE A 225 25.79 -38.42 -13.72
CA ILE A 225 25.19 -37.64 -14.81
C ILE A 225 24.07 -36.72 -14.31
N HIS A 226 23.88 -35.60 -15.00
CA HIS A 226 22.71 -34.73 -14.90
C HIS A 226 21.99 -34.69 -16.26
N VAL A 227 20.65 -34.70 -16.23
CA VAL A 227 19.80 -34.80 -17.42
C VAL A 227 18.76 -33.68 -17.41
N GLU A 228 18.79 -32.83 -18.41
CA GLU A 228 17.84 -31.73 -18.60
C GLU A 228 17.23 -31.75 -20.01
N THR A 229 16.09 -31.10 -20.19
CA THR A 229 15.42 -30.96 -21.49
C THR A 229 15.43 -29.50 -21.87
N LEU A 230 16.15 -29.17 -22.94
CA LEU A 230 16.22 -27.82 -23.50
C LEU A 230 15.32 -27.71 -24.74
N GLU A 231 15.10 -26.48 -25.18
CA GLU A 231 14.23 -26.15 -26.31
C GLU A 231 15.02 -25.24 -27.27
N THR A 232 15.13 -25.63 -28.55
CA THR A 232 15.87 -24.86 -29.56
C THR A 232 15.11 -23.59 -29.95
N GLU A 233 15.75 -22.69 -30.71
CA GLU A 233 15.08 -21.51 -31.31
C GLU A 233 13.85 -21.88 -32.15
N LYS A 234 13.82 -23.10 -32.72
CA LYS A 234 12.69 -23.66 -33.48
C LYS A 234 11.60 -24.28 -32.60
N LYS A 235 11.72 -24.22 -31.28
CA LYS A 235 10.87 -24.88 -30.28
C LYS A 235 10.92 -26.41 -30.30
N GLU A 236 12.01 -26.97 -30.81
CA GLU A 236 12.24 -28.42 -30.80
C GLU A 236 12.88 -28.80 -29.46
N ARG A 237 12.28 -29.76 -28.75
CA ARG A 237 12.77 -30.19 -27.43
C ARG A 237 13.74 -31.35 -27.53
N TYR A 238 14.94 -31.14 -27.02
CA TYR A 238 16.04 -32.09 -27.03
C TYR A 238 16.55 -32.33 -25.60
N ILE A 239 17.34 -33.38 -25.38
CA ILE A 239 17.81 -33.75 -24.04
C ILE A 239 19.32 -33.54 -23.98
N VAL A 240 19.78 -32.83 -22.95
CA VAL A 240 21.21 -32.66 -22.66
C VAL A 240 21.58 -33.53 -21.47
N ILE A 241 22.67 -34.27 -21.62
CA ILE A 241 23.25 -35.13 -20.58
C ILE A 241 24.64 -34.62 -20.29
N SER A 242 24.89 -34.19 -19.05
CA SER A 242 26.19 -33.67 -18.61
C SER A 242 26.83 -34.60 -17.59
N LYS A 243 28.14 -34.84 -17.70
CA LYS A 243 28.94 -35.51 -16.66
C LYS A 243 29.00 -34.59 -15.45
N VAL A 244 28.56 -35.09 -14.31
CA VAL A 244 28.47 -34.33 -13.06
C VAL A 244 29.02 -35.19 -11.93
N ASP A 245 30.22 -34.86 -11.47
CA ASP A 245 30.79 -35.42 -10.26
C ASP A 245 30.03 -34.94 -9.01
N GLU A 246 30.31 -35.54 -7.85
CA GLU A 246 29.55 -35.27 -6.62
C GLU A 246 29.86 -33.88 -6.01
N GLU A 247 30.98 -33.23 -6.37
CA GLU A 247 31.29 -31.84 -5.97
C GLU A 247 30.50 -30.85 -6.84
N GLU A 248 30.56 -31.01 -8.16
CA GLU A 248 29.77 -30.25 -9.14
C GLU A 248 28.26 -30.41 -8.89
N ARG A 249 27.81 -31.61 -8.50
CA ARG A 249 26.42 -31.86 -8.07
C ARG A 249 26.04 -31.01 -6.86
N LYS A 250 26.87 -31.01 -5.80
CA LYS A 250 26.64 -30.19 -4.60
C LYS A 250 26.68 -28.70 -4.93
N ARG A 251 27.61 -28.27 -5.79
CA ARG A 251 27.74 -26.89 -6.25
C ARG A 251 26.49 -26.42 -7.00
N ARG A 252 25.97 -27.22 -7.93
CA ARG A 252 24.70 -26.93 -8.65
C ARG A 252 23.50 -26.89 -7.72
N GLU A 253 23.41 -27.84 -6.77
CA GLU A 253 22.35 -27.85 -5.76
C GLU A 253 22.39 -26.59 -4.88
N GLN A 254 23.57 -26.21 -4.38
CA GLN A 254 23.77 -24.96 -3.62
C GLN A 254 23.41 -23.72 -4.45
N GLN A 255 23.77 -23.67 -5.72
CA GLN A 255 23.39 -22.56 -6.61
C GLN A 255 21.88 -22.49 -6.87
N ARG A 256 21.21 -23.64 -7.04
CA ARG A 256 19.75 -23.69 -7.14
C ARG A 256 19.09 -23.15 -5.88
N LEU A 257 19.51 -23.63 -4.71
CA LEU A 257 18.96 -23.20 -3.42
C LEU A 257 19.22 -21.70 -3.16
N ALA A 258 20.40 -21.19 -3.53
CA ALA A 258 20.70 -19.77 -3.45
C ALA A 258 19.77 -18.95 -4.35
N LYS A 259 19.55 -19.39 -5.60
CA LYS A 259 18.64 -18.73 -6.55
C LYS A 259 17.18 -18.77 -6.07
N GLU A 260 16.71 -19.89 -5.56
CA GLU A 260 15.35 -20.04 -5.01
C GLU A 260 15.14 -19.13 -3.78
N GLN A 261 16.11 -19.08 -2.86
CA GLN A 261 16.09 -18.18 -1.71
C GLN A 261 16.15 -16.70 -2.13
N GLU A 262 16.84 -16.41 -3.22
CA GLU A 262 16.96 -15.07 -3.79
C GLU A 262 15.67 -14.63 -4.51
N GLU A 263 15.03 -15.50 -5.30
CA GLU A 263 13.71 -15.27 -5.90
C GLU A 263 12.63 -15.00 -4.83
N LEU A 264 12.66 -15.75 -3.73
CA LEU A 264 11.80 -15.53 -2.56
C LEU A 264 12.08 -14.17 -1.89
N ASN A 265 13.35 -13.80 -1.69
CA ASN A 265 13.72 -12.50 -1.11
C ASN A 265 13.38 -11.31 -2.02
N ASP A 266 13.32 -11.53 -3.34
CA ASP A 266 12.85 -10.56 -4.33
C ASP A 266 11.32 -10.48 -4.36
N ALA A 267 10.59 -11.56 -4.00
CA ALA A 267 9.13 -11.56 -3.86
C ALA A 267 8.65 -10.80 -2.62
N VAL A 268 9.28 -11.04 -1.45
CA VAL A 268 9.01 -10.27 -0.21
C VAL A 268 9.32 -8.79 -0.40
N GLY A 269 10.32 -8.48 -1.24
CA GLY A 269 10.51 -7.16 -1.84
C GLY A 269 10.54 -6.03 -0.81
N PHE A 270 9.62 -5.06 -0.93
CA PHE A 270 9.62 -3.85 -0.10
C PHE A 270 9.38 -4.10 1.40
N SER A 271 8.66 -5.15 1.79
CA SER A 271 8.41 -5.47 3.23
C SER A 271 9.71 -5.63 4.01
N ARG A 272 10.81 -6.01 3.33
CA ARG A 272 12.17 -6.08 3.92
C ARG A 272 12.72 -4.74 4.40
N VAL A 273 12.28 -3.61 3.82
CA VAL A 273 12.62 -2.25 4.29
C VAL A 273 11.84 -1.94 5.56
N ILE A 274 10.54 -2.25 5.60
CA ILE A 274 9.68 -2.09 6.77
C ILE A 274 10.21 -2.92 7.95
N HIS A 275 10.60 -4.18 7.73
CA HIS A 275 11.23 -5.01 8.76
C HIS A 275 12.57 -4.43 9.25
N ALA A 276 13.38 -3.80 8.39
CA ALA A 276 14.61 -3.14 8.81
C ALA A 276 14.33 -1.88 9.67
N ILE A 277 13.31 -1.10 9.33
CA ILE A 277 12.85 0.04 10.15
C ILE A 277 12.38 -0.47 11.53
N ALA A 278 11.51 -1.49 11.56
CA ALA A 278 11.00 -2.09 12.79
C ALA A 278 12.13 -2.62 13.70
N ASN A 279 13.00 -3.47 13.16
CA ASN A 279 14.12 -4.07 13.88
C ASN A 279 15.16 -3.05 14.36
N SER A 280 15.20 -1.84 13.77
CA SER A 280 16.13 -0.79 14.21
C SER A 280 15.79 -0.22 15.59
N GLY A 281 14.53 -0.32 16.03
CA GLY A 281 14.04 0.26 17.28
C GLY A 281 14.14 1.79 17.38
N LYS A 282 14.48 2.49 16.28
CA LYS A 282 14.69 3.94 16.24
C LYS A 282 13.36 4.69 16.15
N LEU A 283 13.41 6.02 16.38
CA LEU A 283 12.25 6.89 16.26
C LEU A 283 11.86 7.03 14.78
N VAL A 284 10.58 6.80 14.48
CA VAL A 284 9.93 7.04 13.20
C VAL A 284 9.01 8.24 13.36
N ILE A 285 9.09 9.19 12.43
CA ILE A 285 8.39 10.47 12.50
C ILE A 285 7.49 10.61 11.27
N GLY A 286 6.31 11.18 11.45
CA GLY A 286 5.41 11.51 10.35
C GLY A 286 4.63 12.79 10.63
N HIS A 287 3.71 13.12 9.74
CA HIS A 287 2.83 14.28 9.87
C HIS A 287 1.38 13.84 9.60
N ASN A 288 0.48 13.92 10.59
CA ASN A 288 -0.89 13.42 10.47
C ASN A 288 -0.96 11.90 10.15
N MET A 289 0.02 11.13 10.66
CA MET A 289 0.48 9.88 10.02
C MET A 289 -0.39 8.64 10.29
N LEU A 290 -1.65 8.82 10.71
CA LEU A 290 -2.53 7.71 11.08
C LEU A 290 -2.83 6.81 9.87
N LEU A 291 -3.05 7.38 8.69
CA LEU A 291 -3.28 6.61 7.46
C LEU A 291 -2.00 5.90 7.00
N ASP A 292 -0.84 6.57 7.04
CA ASP A 292 0.46 6.00 6.69
C ASP A 292 0.78 4.75 7.52
N VAL A 293 0.59 4.85 8.85
CA VAL A 293 0.76 3.72 9.76
C VAL A 293 -0.24 2.61 9.46
N MET A 294 -1.53 2.94 9.27
CA MET A 294 -2.56 1.95 8.92
C MET A 294 -2.25 1.21 7.62
N HIS A 295 -1.92 1.92 6.53
CA HIS A 295 -1.56 1.31 5.24
C HIS A 295 -0.25 0.51 5.34
N THR A 296 0.77 1.01 6.03
CA THR A 296 2.05 0.30 6.18
C THR A 296 1.88 -1.03 6.90
N VAL A 297 1.15 -1.05 8.02
CA VAL A 297 0.83 -2.30 8.73
C VAL A 297 -0.01 -3.21 7.83
N HIS A 298 -1.04 -2.65 7.17
CA HIS A 298 -1.95 -3.43 6.32
C HIS A 298 -1.24 -4.16 5.17
N GLN A 299 -0.34 -3.47 4.46
CA GLN A 299 0.26 -3.95 3.22
C GLN A 299 1.54 -4.75 3.41
N PHE A 300 2.34 -4.45 4.43
CA PHE A 300 3.70 -5.00 4.57
C PHE A 300 3.89 -5.86 5.83
N TYR A 301 2.87 -5.94 6.69
CA TYR A 301 2.91 -6.77 7.90
C TYR A 301 1.74 -7.76 7.94
N CYS A 302 0.50 -7.29 8.10
CA CYS A 302 -0.70 -8.13 8.15
C CYS A 302 -2.00 -7.33 7.92
N PRO A 303 -3.10 -7.99 7.52
CA PRO A 303 -4.42 -7.35 7.42
C PRO A 303 -4.84 -6.69 8.73
N LEU A 304 -5.48 -5.52 8.67
CA LEU A 304 -5.85 -4.80 9.88
C LEU A 304 -6.87 -5.58 10.75
N PRO A 305 -6.68 -5.60 12.08
CA PRO A 305 -7.44 -6.43 13.01
C PRO A 305 -8.87 -5.96 13.24
N ALA A 306 -9.69 -6.77 13.90
CA ALA A 306 -11.07 -6.43 14.19
C ALA A 306 -11.20 -5.40 15.34
N ASP A 307 -10.26 -5.37 16.29
CA ASP A 307 -10.27 -4.48 17.45
C ASP A 307 -9.15 -3.42 17.37
N LEU A 308 -9.38 -2.22 17.91
CA LEU A 308 -8.36 -1.17 17.95
C LEU A 308 -7.14 -1.55 18.81
N ASN A 309 -7.31 -2.31 19.90
CA ASN A 309 -6.19 -2.64 20.79
C ASN A 309 -5.23 -3.62 20.10
N GLU A 310 -5.76 -4.60 19.35
CA GLU A 310 -4.97 -5.46 18.46
C GLU A 310 -4.18 -4.62 17.43
N PHE A 311 -4.76 -3.52 16.92
CA PHE A 311 -4.06 -2.62 16.00
C PHE A 311 -2.92 -1.84 16.69
N LYS A 312 -3.13 -1.40 17.94
CA LYS A 312 -2.08 -0.73 18.74
C LYS A 312 -0.91 -1.67 19.03
N GLU A 313 -1.19 -2.92 19.39
CA GLU A 313 -0.18 -3.95 19.62
C GLU A 313 0.64 -4.23 18.35
N MET A 314 -0.01 -4.45 17.21
CA MET A 314 0.70 -4.70 15.95
C MET A 314 1.44 -3.47 15.41
N THR A 315 0.88 -2.27 15.60
CA THR A 315 1.61 -1.02 15.31
C THR A 315 2.88 -0.93 16.14
N SER A 316 2.84 -1.29 17.43
CA SER A 316 4.01 -1.27 18.31
C SER A 316 5.10 -2.28 17.90
N CYS A 317 4.72 -3.39 17.26
CA CYS A 317 5.66 -4.36 16.68
C CYS A 317 6.36 -3.84 15.41
N VAL A 318 5.67 -3.06 14.58
CA VAL A 318 6.23 -2.49 13.33
C VAL A 318 6.97 -1.18 13.58
N PHE A 319 6.46 -0.35 14.48
CA PHE A 319 6.98 0.97 14.81
C PHE A 319 6.99 1.17 16.33
N PRO A 320 8.05 0.71 17.04
CA PRO A 320 8.10 0.77 18.50
C PRO A 320 8.19 2.19 19.07
N ARG A 321 8.60 3.18 18.26
CA ARG A 321 8.59 4.61 18.61
C ARG A 321 8.16 5.45 17.42
N LEU A 322 6.95 5.99 17.50
CA LEU A 322 6.36 6.95 16.57
C LEU A 322 6.31 8.35 17.17
N LEU A 323 6.38 9.39 16.32
CA LEU A 323 6.04 10.77 16.69
C LEU A 323 5.33 11.47 15.53
N ASP A 324 4.14 12.01 15.81
CA ASP A 324 3.37 12.79 14.84
C ASP A 324 3.66 14.29 15.03
N THR A 325 4.31 14.92 14.04
CA THR A 325 4.65 16.34 14.07
C THR A 325 3.44 17.27 14.09
N LYS A 326 2.31 16.84 13.52
CA LYS A 326 1.06 17.61 13.57
C LYS A 326 0.49 17.64 14.98
N LEU A 327 0.57 16.51 15.69
CA LEU A 327 0.22 16.46 17.11
C LEU A 327 1.18 17.29 17.97
N MET A 328 2.49 17.17 17.74
CA MET A 328 3.51 17.94 18.45
C MET A 328 3.25 19.45 18.32
N ALA A 329 3.08 19.94 17.09
CA ALA A 329 2.76 21.35 16.81
C ALA A 329 1.42 21.82 17.40
N SER A 330 0.45 20.92 17.57
CA SER A 330 -0.88 21.20 18.14
C SER A 330 -0.92 21.11 19.67
N THR A 331 0.20 20.82 20.33
CA THR A 331 0.33 20.60 21.77
C THR A 331 1.18 21.70 22.40
N GLN A 332 1.03 21.98 23.71
CA GLN A 332 1.88 22.97 24.37
C GLN A 332 3.35 22.51 24.44
N PRO A 333 4.33 23.42 24.32
CA PRO A 333 4.20 24.88 24.20
C PRO A 333 3.93 25.41 22.78
N PHE A 334 3.86 24.55 21.76
CA PHE A 334 3.76 24.96 20.36
C PHE A 334 2.39 25.55 19.99
N LYS A 335 1.32 25.07 20.64
CA LYS A 335 -0.05 25.49 20.39
C LYS A 335 -0.28 27.01 20.52
N ASP A 336 0.46 27.68 21.39
CA ASP A 336 0.34 29.14 21.59
C ASP A 336 1.14 29.96 20.55
N ILE A 337 2.01 29.33 19.76
CA ILE A 337 2.95 29.99 18.83
C ILE A 337 2.83 29.50 17.37
N ILE A 338 2.08 28.41 17.11
CA ILE A 338 1.81 27.83 15.79
C ILE A 338 0.30 27.79 15.54
N ASN A 339 -0.18 28.67 14.65
CA ASN A 339 -1.62 28.82 14.36
C ASN A 339 -2.14 27.86 13.28
N ASN A 340 -1.27 27.39 12.38
CA ASN A 340 -1.62 26.45 11.32
C ASN A 340 -0.61 25.30 11.33
N THR A 341 -1.11 24.07 11.24
CA THR A 341 -0.31 22.84 11.32
C THR A 341 -0.42 21.99 10.06
N SER A 342 -0.76 22.56 8.89
CA SER A 342 -0.46 21.91 7.61
C SER A 342 1.06 21.88 7.38
N LEU A 343 1.60 20.81 6.77
CA LEU A 343 3.04 20.60 6.66
C LEU A 343 3.80 21.81 6.06
N ALA A 344 3.31 22.36 4.94
CA ALA A 344 3.93 23.51 4.27
C ALA A 344 3.94 24.79 5.12
N GLU A 345 2.84 25.13 5.80
CA GLU A 345 2.80 26.34 6.65
C GLU A 345 3.53 26.12 7.98
N LEU A 346 3.59 24.88 8.47
CA LEU A 346 4.38 24.49 9.63
C LEU A 346 5.88 24.65 9.35
N GLU A 347 6.37 24.17 8.19
CA GLU A 347 7.75 24.33 7.72
C GLU A 347 8.15 25.81 7.71
N LYS A 348 7.33 26.64 7.08
CA LYS A 348 7.52 28.09 6.98
C LYS A 348 7.53 28.75 8.36
N ARG A 349 6.54 28.44 9.22
CA ARG A 349 6.46 28.99 10.58
C ARG A 349 7.69 28.63 11.43
N LEU A 350 8.25 27.43 11.25
CA LEU A 350 9.39 26.92 12.00
C LEU A 350 10.76 27.45 11.53
N LYS A 351 10.78 28.30 10.49
CA LYS A 351 11.95 29.13 10.11
C LYS A 351 12.00 30.48 10.85
N GLU A 352 10.90 30.89 11.48
CA GLU A 352 10.75 32.22 12.11
C GLU A 352 10.86 32.14 13.65
N THR A 353 11.27 33.24 14.29
CA THR A 353 11.34 33.39 15.76
C THR A 353 10.05 32.89 16.46
N PRO A 354 10.13 32.16 17.58
CA PRO A 354 11.31 31.81 18.38
C PRO A 354 12.07 30.57 17.88
N PHE A 355 11.72 30.01 16.73
CA PHE A 355 12.39 28.86 16.15
C PHE A 355 13.68 29.26 15.43
N SER A 356 14.48 28.26 15.03
CA SER A 356 15.66 28.44 14.19
C SER A 356 15.73 27.30 13.18
N PRO A 357 15.93 27.57 11.88
CA PRO A 357 16.03 26.51 10.88
C PRO A 357 17.24 25.61 11.18
N PRO A 358 17.08 24.27 11.16
CA PRO A 358 18.18 23.36 11.43
C PRO A 358 19.22 23.39 10.31
N LYS A 359 20.51 23.32 10.68
CA LYS A 359 21.58 23.07 9.71
C LYS A 359 21.46 21.63 9.20
N VAL A 360 21.28 21.47 7.89
CA VAL A 360 21.05 20.18 7.23
C VAL A 360 21.80 20.13 5.90
N GLU A 361 22.31 18.95 5.55
CA GLU A 361 23.06 18.67 4.33
C GLU A 361 22.71 17.26 3.81
N SER A 362 22.56 17.08 2.50
CA SER A 362 22.38 15.73 1.93
C SER A 362 23.72 14.99 1.93
N ALA A 363 23.69 13.68 2.19
CA ALA A 363 24.90 12.86 2.18
C ALA A 363 25.59 12.86 0.79
N GLU A 364 26.91 12.70 0.77
CA GLU A 364 27.65 12.60 -0.49
C GLU A 364 27.10 11.48 -1.39
N GLY A 365 26.86 11.80 -2.66
CA GLY A 365 26.27 10.89 -3.64
C GLY A 365 24.74 10.68 -3.53
N PHE A 366 24.06 11.37 -2.62
CA PHE A 366 22.59 11.42 -2.56
C PHE A 366 22.03 12.68 -3.23
N PRO A 367 20.84 12.62 -3.84
CA PRO A 367 20.11 13.81 -4.26
C PRO A 367 19.84 14.73 -3.07
N SER A 368 19.96 16.04 -3.29
CA SER A 368 19.54 17.07 -2.33
C SER A 368 18.19 17.65 -2.75
N TYR A 369 17.28 17.85 -1.79
CA TYR A 369 16.14 18.73 -1.98
C TYR A 369 16.54 20.17 -1.65
N ASP A 370 16.11 21.12 -2.48
CA ASP A 370 16.19 22.55 -2.15
C ASP A 370 14.83 23.02 -1.61
N THR A 371 14.82 23.53 -0.38
CA THR A 371 13.62 24.09 0.25
C THR A 371 13.11 25.38 -0.41
N ALA A 372 13.84 25.95 -1.38
CA ALA A 372 13.38 27.04 -2.24
C ALA A 372 12.58 26.56 -3.46
N SER A 373 12.67 25.28 -3.82
CA SER A 373 11.83 24.64 -4.84
C SER A 373 10.83 23.69 -4.17
N GLU A 374 9.59 24.15 -3.99
CA GLU A 374 8.53 23.31 -3.41
C GLU A 374 8.28 22.07 -4.30
N GLN A 375 8.70 20.90 -3.82
CA GLN A 375 8.33 19.59 -4.36
C GLN A 375 7.38 18.87 -3.38
N LEU A 376 6.43 19.62 -2.83
CA LEU A 376 5.37 19.08 -1.98
C LEU A 376 4.61 17.98 -2.74
N HIS A 377 4.14 16.96 -2.03
CA HIS A 377 3.42 15.81 -2.62
C HIS A 377 4.31 14.91 -3.50
N GLU A 378 5.58 14.83 -3.12
CA GLU A 378 6.45 13.67 -3.34
C GLU A 378 6.81 13.13 -1.95
N ALA A 379 6.47 11.88 -1.65
CA ALA A 379 6.59 11.33 -0.28
C ALA A 379 7.99 11.50 0.35
N GLY A 380 9.06 11.37 -0.44
CA GLY A 380 10.44 11.54 0.03
C GLY A 380 10.78 12.99 0.41
N TYR A 381 10.16 13.97 -0.24
CA TYR A 381 10.25 15.39 0.09
C TYR A 381 9.42 15.71 1.33
N ASP A 382 8.16 15.27 1.39
CA ASP A 382 7.27 15.52 2.53
C ASP A 382 7.79 14.84 3.81
N ALA A 383 8.40 13.65 3.70
CA ALA A 383 9.17 13.02 4.77
C ALA A 383 10.40 13.87 5.19
N TYR A 384 11.18 14.40 4.24
CA TYR A 384 12.32 15.28 4.55
C TYR A 384 11.87 16.54 5.31
N ILE A 385 10.84 17.24 4.81
CA ILE A 385 10.27 18.43 5.46
C ILE A 385 9.72 18.09 6.86
N THR A 386 9.02 16.97 7.00
CA THR A 386 8.53 16.47 8.30
C THR A 386 9.67 16.30 9.32
N GLY A 387 10.82 15.77 8.89
CA GLY A 387 12.01 15.66 9.72
C GLY A 387 12.60 17.02 10.13
N LEU A 388 12.63 18.00 9.22
CA LEU A 388 13.07 19.37 9.55
C LEU A 388 12.14 20.04 10.58
N CYS A 389 10.83 19.89 10.40
CA CYS A 389 9.81 20.39 11.33
C CYS A 389 10.02 19.81 12.72
N PHE A 390 10.24 18.49 12.83
CA PHE A 390 10.58 17.85 14.10
C PHE A 390 11.85 18.43 14.72
N ILE A 391 12.96 18.55 13.98
CA ILE A 391 14.22 19.06 14.54
C ILE A 391 14.06 20.48 15.08
N SER A 392 13.39 21.37 14.34
CA SER A 392 13.15 22.75 14.77
C SER A 392 12.33 22.81 16.07
N MET A 393 11.24 22.02 16.15
CA MET A 393 10.42 21.90 17.36
C MET A 393 11.19 21.28 18.54
N ALA A 394 11.94 20.21 18.32
CA ALA A 394 12.75 19.55 19.35
C ALA A 394 13.82 20.51 19.93
N ASN A 395 14.52 21.25 19.07
CA ASN A 395 15.52 22.23 19.48
C ASN A 395 14.88 23.39 20.27
N TYR A 396 13.68 23.84 19.90
CA TYR A 396 12.93 24.83 20.67
C TYR A 396 12.62 24.36 22.10
N LEU A 397 12.28 23.08 22.32
CA LEU A 397 12.14 22.53 23.69
C LEU A 397 13.45 22.61 24.49
N GLY A 398 14.60 22.56 23.83
CA GLY A 398 15.91 22.76 24.44
C GLY A 398 16.11 24.14 25.05
N SER A 399 15.36 25.15 24.59
CA SER A 399 15.43 26.52 25.15
C SER A 399 14.89 26.64 26.58
N PHE A 400 14.02 25.72 27.01
CA PHE A 400 13.45 25.67 28.35
C PHE A 400 14.36 25.00 29.40
N LEU A 401 15.49 24.42 28.96
CA LEU A 401 16.49 23.86 29.87
C LEU A 401 17.31 24.97 30.53
N SER A 402 17.90 24.67 31.69
CA SER A 402 18.89 25.53 32.35
C SER A 402 20.19 24.75 32.56
N PRO A 403 21.29 25.07 31.84
CA PRO A 403 21.37 26.03 30.75
C PRO A 403 20.59 25.59 29.49
N PRO A 404 20.13 26.52 28.65
CA PRO A 404 19.48 26.21 27.37
C PRO A 404 20.36 25.38 26.44
N LYS A 405 19.75 24.50 25.65
CA LYS A 405 20.43 23.71 24.62
C LYS A 405 19.89 24.05 23.23
N ILE A 406 20.82 24.36 22.31
CA ILE A 406 20.51 24.64 20.90
C ILE A 406 20.16 23.35 20.14
N HIS A 407 20.74 22.21 20.55
CA HIS A 407 20.47 20.89 20.00
C HIS A 407 19.78 19.98 21.01
N VAL A 408 18.72 19.31 20.59
CA VAL A 408 18.04 18.26 21.37
C VAL A 408 18.03 16.96 20.57
N SER A 409 18.68 15.93 21.11
CA SER A 409 18.68 14.59 20.52
C SER A 409 17.26 14.01 20.45
N ALA A 410 16.95 13.26 19.39
CA ALA A 410 15.71 12.48 19.25
C ALA A 410 15.50 11.44 20.37
N ARG A 411 16.54 11.12 21.15
CA ARG A 411 16.49 10.26 22.35
C ARG A 411 16.28 11.04 23.66
N SER A 412 15.92 12.32 23.59
CA SER A 412 15.76 13.20 24.76
C SER A 412 14.43 12.99 25.49
N LYS A 413 14.47 13.05 26.82
CA LYS A 413 13.27 13.03 27.69
C LYS A 413 12.30 14.19 27.45
N LEU A 414 12.76 15.28 26.81
CA LEU A 414 11.89 16.38 26.38
C LEU A 414 10.88 15.94 25.30
N ILE A 415 11.18 14.86 24.57
CA ILE A 415 10.41 14.38 23.42
C ILE A 415 9.52 13.18 23.80
N GLU A 416 9.88 12.44 24.86
CA GLU A 416 9.13 11.28 25.39
C GLU A 416 7.60 11.52 25.51
N PRO A 417 7.08 12.68 25.96
CA PRO A 417 5.63 12.92 26.01
C PRO A 417 4.90 12.79 24.67
N PHE A 418 5.58 13.04 23.55
CA PHE A 418 5.02 12.98 22.20
C PHE A 418 5.10 11.58 21.56
N PHE A 419 5.84 10.64 22.15
CA PHE A 419 5.98 9.30 21.57
C PHE A 419 4.65 8.53 21.56
N ASN A 420 4.49 7.71 20.52
CA ASN A 420 3.43 6.72 20.36
C ASN A 420 2.01 7.27 20.50
N LYS A 421 1.82 8.52 20.04
CA LYS A 421 0.54 9.22 19.95
C LYS A 421 0.36 9.75 18.53
N LEU A 422 -0.70 9.30 17.85
CA LEU A 422 -1.01 9.67 16.47
C LEU A 422 -2.10 10.75 16.44
N PHE A 423 -1.99 11.74 15.55
CA PHE A 423 -2.94 12.85 15.49
C PHE A 423 -4.34 12.35 15.06
N LEU A 424 -5.38 12.70 15.82
CA LEU A 424 -6.74 12.24 15.54
C LEU A 424 -7.57 13.31 14.82
N MET A 425 -7.35 13.44 13.52
CA MET A 425 -7.93 14.51 12.69
C MET A 425 -9.44 14.69 12.91
N ARG A 426 -9.87 15.94 13.13
CA ARG A 426 -11.27 16.39 13.24
C ARG A 426 -12.09 15.82 14.41
N VAL A 427 -11.53 15.03 15.33
CA VAL A 427 -12.21 14.77 16.63
C VAL A 427 -12.05 16.02 17.51
N MET A 428 -13.14 16.44 18.15
CA MET A 428 -13.18 17.75 18.83
C MET A 428 -12.55 17.74 20.22
N ASP A 429 -12.63 16.61 20.91
CA ASP A 429 -12.29 16.46 22.34
C ASP A 429 -11.24 15.38 22.63
N ILE A 430 -10.78 14.64 21.61
CA ILE A 430 -9.71 13.66 21.68
C ILE A 430 -8.62 14.04 20.66
N PRO A 431 -7.50 14.66 21.09
CA PRO A 431 -6.46 15.16 20.17
C PRO A 431 -5.61 14.05 19.53
N TYR A 432 -5.52 12.87 20.14
CA TYR A 432 -4.67 11.78 19.68
C TYR A 432 -5.23 10.39 19.96
N LEU A 433 -4.81 9.43 19.15
CA LEU A 433 -4.86 7.99 19.44
C LEU A 433 -3.60 7.62 20.25
N ASN A 434 -3.76 7.00 21.41
CA ASN A 434 -2.66 6.58 22.29
C ASN A 434 -2.31 5.11 22.02
N LEU A 435 -1.12 4.82 21.48
CA LEU A 435 -0.75 3.44 21.13
C LEU A 435 -0.27 2.62 22.35
N GLU A 436 0.33 3.26 23.35
CA GLU A 436 0.90 2.58 24.53
C GLU A 436 -0.09 2.38 25.69
N GLY A 437 -1.35 2.80 25.54
CA GLY A 437 -2.30 2.76 26.66
C GLY A 437 -3.73 3.17 26.31
N PRO A 438 -4.57 3.39 27.33
CA PRO A 438 -5.95 3.81 27.12
C PRO A 438 -5.98 5.19 26.46
N ASP A 439 -6.97 5.39 25.60
CA ASP A 439 -7.25 6.70 25.01
C ASP A 439 -7.94 7.62 26.02
N LEU A 440 -7.89 8.92 25.75
CA LEU A 440 -8.58 9.92 26.55
C LEU A 440 -10.11 9.71 26.47
N GLN A 441 -10.76 9.71 27.63
CA GLN A 441 -12.22 9.66 27.74
C GLN A 441 -12.76 11.04 28.15
N PRO A 442 -13.12 11.91 27.19
CA PRO A 442 -13.63 13.25 27.48
C PRO A 442 -15.04 13.18 28.10
N LYS A 443 -15.33 14.12 29.00
CA LYS A 443 -16.67 14.27 29.58
C LYS A 443 -17.64 14.88 28.58
N ARG A 444 -18.41 14.03 27.92
CA ARG A 444 -19.44 14.39 26.94
C ARG A 444 -20.80 14.66 27.58
N ASP A 445 -20.81 15.10 28.85
CA ASP A 445 -22.02 15.42 29.63
C ASP A 445 -22.86 16.52 28.96
N HIS A 446 -22.21 17.39 28.19
CA HIS A 446 -22.78 18.49 27.41
C HIS A 446 -23.27 18.10 26.00
N VAL A 447 -23.16 16.81 25.63
CA VAL A 447 -23.49 16.28 24.31
C VAL A 447 -24.81 15.51 24.36
N LEU A 448 -25.66 15.78 23.38
CA LEU A 448 -26.96 15.17 23.18
C LEU A 448 -26.97 14.33 21.91
N HIS A 449 -27.70 13.22 21.92
CA HIS A 449 -28.06 12.47 20.73
C HIS A 449 -29.50 12.83 20.34
N VAL A 450 -29.69 13.32 19.12
CA VAL A 450 -30.98 13.73 18.58
C VAL A 450 -31.37 12.83 17.42
N THR A 451 -32.58 12.30 17.45
CA THR A 451 -33.21 11.58 16.33
C THR A 451 -34.38 12.40 15.78
N PHE A 452 -34.51 12.48 14.46
CA PHE A 452 -35.45 13.36 13.76
C PHE A 452 -35.84 12.78 12.37
N PRO A 453 -36.84 13.36 11.67
CA PRO A 453 -37.26 12.93 10.35
C PRO A 453 -36.20 13.23 9.28
N LYS A 454 -36.10 12.37 8.25
CA LYS A 454 -35.08 12.41 7.20
C LYS A 454 -35.03 13.72 6.39
N GLU A 455 -36.13 14.47 6.41
CA GLU A 455 -36.29 15.74 5.72
C GLU A 455 -35.49 16.86 6.39
N TRP A 456 -35.15 16.74 7.67
CA TRP A 456 -34.46 17.78 8.45
C TRP A 456 -33.07 18.12 7.92
N LYS A 457 -32.65 19.35 8.18
CA LYS A 457 -31.40 19.99 7.77
C LYS A 457 -30.77 20.69 8.97
N THR A 458 -29.54 21.17 8.80
CA THR A 458 -28.78 21.82 9.88
C THR A 458 -29.51 23.05 10.45
N SER A 459 -30.28 23.75 9.62
CA SER A 459 -31.16 24.87 10.03
C SER A 459 -32.21 24.46 11.07
N ASP A 460 -32.82 23.30 10.92
CA ASP A 460 -33.88 22.83 11.82
C ASP A 460 -33.31 22.49 13.20
N LEU A 461 -32.09 21.93 13.24
CA LEU A 461 -31.35 21.70 14.47
C LEU A 461 -30.94 23.03 15.15
N TYR A 462 -30.43 24.01 14.41
CA TYR A 462 -30.16 25.34 14.97
C TYR A 462 -31.44 26.03 15.49
N GLN A 463 -32.57 25.87 14.81
CA GLN A 463 -33.86 26.41 15.26
C GLN A 463 -34.35 25.71 16.54
N LEU A 464 -34.32 24.37 16.57
CA LEU A 464 -34.71 23.57 17.74
C LEU A 464 -33.91 23.93 18.99
N PHE A 465 -32.61 24.17 18.85
CA PHE A 465 -31.71 24.46 19.96
C PHE A 465 -31.43 25.96 20.18
N SER A 466 -32.10 26.85 19.45
CA SER A 466 -31.87 28.31 19.51
C SER A 466 -31.95 28.93 20.92
N ALA A 467 -32.75 28.34 21.82
CA ALA A 467 -32.86 28.77 23.22
C ALA A 467 -31.61 28.46 24.08
N PHE A 468 -30.70 27.60 23.60
CA PHE A 468 -29.52 27.11 24.33
C PHE A 468 -28.21 27.78 23.86
N GLY A 469 -28.31 28.85 23.07
CA GLY A 469 -27.17 29.60 22.54
C GLY A 469 -26.49 28.91 21.38
N ASN A 470 -25.16 29.05 21.28
CA ASN A 470 -24.39 28.43 20.21
C ASN A 470 -24.25 26.92 20.45
N ILE A 471 -24.33 26.14 19.38
CA ILE A 471 -24.24 24.68 19.40
C ILE A 471 -23.24 24.18 18.35
N GLN A 472 -22.73 22.97 18.53
CA GLN A 472 -21.98 22.26 17.50
C GLN A 472 -22.75 21.01 17.09
N ILE A 473 -22.98 20.82 15.79
CA ILE A 473 -23.74 19.70 15.23
C ILE A 473 -22.76 18.74 14.54
N SER A 474 -22.84 17.46 14.88
CA SER A 474 -22.06 16.39 14.25
C SER A 474 -22.97 15.26 13.79
N TRP A 475 -23.30 15.25 12.50
CA TRP A 475 -24.23 14.31 11.87
C TRP A 475 -23.75 12.85 11.97
N ILE A 476 -24.66 11.93 12.29
CA ILE A 476 -24.40 10.49 12.39
C ILE A 476 -24.90 9.80 11.12
N ASP A 477 -26.16 10.05 10.77
CA ASP A 477 -26.84 9.59 9.56
C ASP A 477 -27.90 10.61 9.13
N ASP A 478 -28.77 10.28 8.18
CA ASP A 478 -29.82 11.16 7.68
C ASP A 478 -31.02 11.34 8.64
N THR A 479 -31.05 10.62 9.77
CA THR A 479 -32.10 10.68 10.79
C THR A 479 -31.58 11.02 12.20
N SER A 480 -30.27 11.18 12.37
CA SER A 480 -29.67 11.43 13.68
C SER A 480 -28.37 12.24 13.66
N ALA A 481 -28.16 13.00 14.73
CA ALA A 481 -26.96 13.81 14.94
C ALA A 481 -26.61 13.92 16.44
N PHE A 482 -25.33 14.13 16.72
CA PHE A 482 -24.91 14.66 18.01
C PHE A 482 -25.00 16.19 18.02
N VAL A 483 -25.50 16.75 19.11
CA VAL A 483 -25.56 18.20 19.34
C VAL A 483 -24.84 18.53 20.64
N SER A 484 -23.83 19.38 20.55
CA SER A 484 -23.05 19.90 21.68
C SER A 484 -23.65 21.20 22.17
N LEU A 485 -23.94 21.33 23.47
CA LEU A 485 -24.40 22.57 24.09
C LEU A 485 -23.21 23.35 24.70
N SER A 486 -23.28 24.68 24.64
CA SER A 486 -22.29 25.56 25.27
C SER A 486 -22.32 25.53 26.81
N GLN A 487 -23.46 25.14 27.43
CA GLN A 487 -23.66 25.10 28.87
C GLN A 487 -24.16 23.71 29.32
N PRO A 488 -23.36 22.91 30.05
CA PRO A 488 -23.75 21.58 30.50
C PRO A 488 -25.03 21.55 31.36
N GLU A 489 -25.32 22.63 32.09
CA GLU A 489 -26.49 22.76 32.97
C GLU A 489 -27.82 22.71 32.19
N GLN A 490 -27.78 23.09 30.90
CA GLN A 490 -28.97 23.16 30.04
C GLN A 490 -29.37 21.81 29.42
N VAL A 491 -28.49 20.80 29.48
CA VAL A 491 -28.68 19.46 28.90
C VAL A 491 -29.98 18.83 29.36
N GLN A 492 -30.27 18.86 30.66
CA GLN A 492 -31.48 18.25 31.20
C GLN A 492 -32.76 18.99 30.76
N ILE A 493 -32.67 20.31 30.51
CA ILE A 493 -33.77 21.12 29.99
C ILE A 493 -34.07 20.69 28.55
N ALA A 494 -33.04 20.57 27.70
CA ALA A 494 -33.17 20.12 26.31
C ALA A 494 -33.66 18.66 26.18
N VAL A 495 -33.26 17.75 27.08
CA VAL A 495 -33.84 16.40 27.13
C VAL A 495 -35.33 16.46 27.50
N ASN A 496 -35.69 17.30 28.48
CA ASN A 496 -37.06 17.41 28.98
C ASN A 496 -38.03 18.04 27.96
N THR A 497 -37.60 18.98 27.12
CA THR A 497 -38.45 19.55 26.05
C THR A 497 -38.89 18.49 25.04
N SER A 498 -38.00 17.54 24.71
CA SER A 498 -38.33 16.46 23.76
C SER A 498 -39.39 15.47 24.27
N ARG A 499 -39.71 15.45 25.58
CA ARG A 499 -40.74 14.56 26.13
C ARG A 499 -42.15 14.84 25.61
N TYR A 500 -42.37 16.04 25.05
CA TYR A 500 -43.64 16.50 24.49
C TYR A 500 -43.60 16.59 22.96
N ALA A 501 -42.52 16.14 22.32
CA ALA A 501 -42.36 16.14 20.87
C ALA A 501 -42.65 14.75 20.28
N GLU A 502 -43.44 14.71 19.21
CA GLU A 502 -43.72 13.48 18.46
C GLU A 502 -42.74 13.26 17.30
N SER A 503 -42.21 14.34 16.72
CA SER A 503 -41.39 14.30 15.50
C SER A 503 -39.89 14.05 15.75
N TYR A 504 -39.38 14.36 16.94
CA TYR A 504 -37.96 14.20 17.28
C TYR A 504 -37.78 13.70 18.71
N ARG A 505 -36.61 13.14 19.01
CA ARG A 505 -36.25 12.66 20.35
C ARG A 505 -34.85 13.12 20.73
N ILE A 506 -34.71 13.70 21.93
CA ILE A 506 -33.42 14.09 22.51
C ILE A 506 -33.14 13.14 23.69
N GLN A 507 -31.94 12.55 23.71
CA GLN A 507 -31.41 11.78 24.84
C GLN A 507 -29.97 12.21 25.13
N THR A 508 -29.49 11.99 26.34
CA THR A 508 -28.09 12.29 26.68
C THR A 508 -27.12 11.36 25.93
N TYR A 509 -25.89 11.82 25.71
CA TYR A 509 -24.84 10.97 25.14
C TYR A 509 -24.62 9.69 25.99
N ALA A 510 -24.68 9.80 27.31
CA ALA A 510 -24.54 8.66 28.23
C ALA A 510 -25.64 7.59 28.02
N GLU A 511 -26.92 7.99 27.92
CA GLU A 511 -28.03 7.08 27.64
C GLU A 511 -27.91 6.41 26.26
N TYR A 512 -27.45 7.17 25.24
CA TYR A 512 -27.18 6.62 23.91
C TYR A 512 -26.08 5.55 23.94
N VAL A 513 -24.93 5.85 24.58
CA VAL A 513 -23.81 4.92 24.67
C VAL A 513 -24.20 3.67 25.48
N GLY A 514 -24.93 3.82 26.58
CA GLY A 514 -25.42 2.70 27.39
C GLY A 514 -26.25 1.71 26.56
N LYS A 515 -27.28 2.21 25.86
CA LYS A 515 -28.12 1.39 24.96
C LYS A 515 -27.29 0.71 23.85
N LYS A 516 -26.34 1.44 23.25
CA LYS A 516 -25.47 0.90 22.19
C LYS A 516 -24.55 -0.21 22.71
N GLN A 517 -24.11 -0.14 23.97
CA GLN A 517 -23.35 -1.21 24.62
C GLN A 517 -24.23 -2.41 24.96
N GLU A 518 -25.44 -2.21 25.50
CA GLU A 518 -26.42 -3.28 25.73
C GLU A 518 -26.76 -4.03 24.44
N GLU A 519 -27.06 -3.32 23.35
CA GLU A 519 -27.29 -3.92 22.03
C GLU A 519 -26.09 -4.72 21.51
N LYS A 520 -24.86 -4.23 21.70
CA LYS A 520 -23.63 -4.97 21.35
C LYS A 520 -23.48 -6.23 22.21
N HIS A 521 -23.76 -6.17 23.51
CA HIS A 521 -23.74 -7.33 24.40
C HIS A 521 -24.80 -8.37 24.04
N ILE A 522 -26.02 -7.92 23.70
CA ILE A 522 -27.09 -8.80 23.21
C ILE A 522 -26.65 -9.46 21.90
N LYS A 523 -26.18 -8.69 20.90
CA LYS A 523 -25.70 -9.25 19.62
C LYS A 523 -24.55 -10.26 19.80
N ARG A 524 -23.58 -9.98 20.70
CA ARG A 524 -22.51 -10.93 21.05
C ARG A 524 -23.05 -12.21 21.69
N LYS A 525 -24.00 -12.09 22.62
CA LYS A 525 -24.63 -13.25 23.28
C LYS A 525 -25.41 -14.12 22.28
N TRP A 526 -26.19 -13.50 21.39
CA TRP A 526 -26.92 -14.20 20.33
C TRP A 526 -25.98 -14.90 19.32
N THR A 527 -24.84 -14.31 18.96
CA THR A 527 -23.86 -15.01 18.10
C THR A 527 -23.18 -16.16 18.84
N GLU A 528 -22.79 -15.98 20.12
CA GLU A 528 -22.16 -17.02 20.92
C GLU A 528 -23.11 -18.22 21.19
N ASP A 529 -24.39 -17.95 21.47
CA ASP A 529 -25.42 -18.99 21.63
C ASP A 529 -25.72 -19.70 20.29
N SER A 530 -25.67 -18.98 19.16
CA SER A 530 -25.78 -19.55 17.81
C SER A 530 -24.60 -20.47 17.48
N TRP A 531 -23.35 -20.08 17.81
CA TRP A 531 -22.18 -20.95 17.68
C TRP A 531 -22.31 -22.21 18.55
N LYS A 532 -22.81 -22.10 19.80
CA LYS A 532 -23.10 -23.24 20.68
C LYS A 532 -24.26 -24.12 20.20
N GLU A 533 -25.13 -23.62 19.33
CA GLU A 533 -26.16 -24.42 18.66
C GLU A 533 -25.59 -25.16 17.43
N VAL A 534 -24.71 -24.50 16.66
CA VAL A 534 -23.97 -25.11 15.55
C VAL A 534 -23.02 -26.21 16.05
N GLU A 535 -22.32 -26.01 17.17
CA GLU A 535 -21.50 -27.06 17.81
C GLU A 535 -22.35 -28.24 18.30
N ARG A 536 -23.50 -27.99 18.94
CA ARG A 536 -24.43 -29.08 19.32
C ARG A 536 -24.92 -29.88 18.10
N LYS A 537 -25.17 -29.23 16.97
CA LYS A 537 -25.51 -29.91 15.71
C LYS A 537 -24.32 -30.68 15.12
N ARG A 538 -23.10 -30.17 15.23
CA ARG A 538 -21.85 -30.87 14.84
C ARG A 538 -21.61 -32.13 15.68
N LEU A 539 -21.68 -32.01 17.00
CA LEU A 539 -21.47 -33.12 17.95
C LEU A 539 -22.51 -34.24 17.78
N ASN A 540 -23.79 -33.90 17.55
CA ASN A 540 -24.83 -34.89 17.28
C ASN A 540 -24.69 -35.63 15.93
N THR A 541 -23.75 -35.23 15.06
CA THR A 541 -23.54 -35.86 13.75
C THR A 541 -22.29 -36.77 13.72
N GLN A 542 -21.49 -36.83 14.79
CA GLN A 542 -20.31 -37.71 14.91
C GLN A 542 -20.59 -38.99 15.73
N GLY A 543 -21.78 -39.55 15.57
CA GLY A 543 -22.28 -40.69 16.37
C GLY A 543 -22.65 -41.96 15.59
N LEU A 544 -22.18 -42.15 14.35
CA LEU A 544 -22.40 -43.37 13.56
C LEU A 544 -21.09 -43.85 12.91
N SER A 545 -20.80 -45.14 13.05
CA SER A 545 -19.46 -45.72 12.86
C SER A 545 -19.13 -46.12 11.42
N TYR A 546 -17.82 -46.14 11.12
CA TYR A 546 -17.25 -46.78 9.95
C TYR A 546 -17.53 -48.30 9.89
N THR A 547 -17.95 -48.80 8.73
CA THR A 547 -17.72 -50.18 8.29
C THR A 547 -17.53 -50.22 6.76
N LEU A 548 -16.55 -51.01 6.30
CA LEU A 548 -16.24 -51.23 4.88
C LEU A 548 -17.36 -51.96 4.13
N GLN A 549 -17.51 -51.69 2.83
CA GLN A 549 -17.34 -52.74 1.80
C GLN A 549 -17.23 -52.20 0.35
N ASN A 550 -16.64 -53.02 -0.51
CA ASN A 550 -16.36 -52.76 -1.93
C ASN A 550 -17.53 -53.16 -2.87
N HIS A 551 -17.40 -52.73 -4.13
CA HIS A 551 -17.89 -53.33 -5.38
C HIS A 551 -19.17 -52.81 -6.08
N CYS A 552 -18.91 -52.31 -7.30
CA CYS A 552 -19.53 -52.69 -8.59
C CYS A 552 -20.82 -52.01 -9.12
N TYR A 553 -20.64 -51.50 -10.35
CA TYR A 553 -21.58 -51.46 -11.49
C TYR A 553 -23.04 -51.02 -11.31
N GLY A 554 -23.33 -49.85 -11.89
CA GLY A 554 -24.09 -49.84 -13.15
C GLY A 554 -25.57 -49.44 -13.14
N ASN A 555 -25.93 -48.75 -14.23
CA ASN A 555 -27.27 -48.64 -14.85
C ASN A 555 -28.37 -47.78 -14.21
N HIS A 556 -28.64 -46.68 -14.94
CA HIS A 556 -29.96 -46.30 -15.47
C HIS A 556 -31.12 -45.85 -14.55
N SER A 557 -31.33 -44.53 -14.63
CA SER A 557 -32.51 -43.92 -15.27
C SER A 557 -33.81 -43.72 -14.46
N LEU A 558 -34.62 -42.78 -14.98
CA LEU A 558 -35.99 -42.41 -14.60
C LEU A 558 -36.10 -41.66 -13.25
N THR A 559 -36.90 -40.60 -13.09
CA THR A 559 -37.81 -39.94 -14.05
C THR A 559 -37.95 -38.46 -13.70
N ALA A 560 -38.14 -37.60 -14.70
CA ALA A 560 -38.55 -36.22 -14.50
C ALA A 560 -40.04 -36.01 -14.80
N THR A 561 -40.70 -35.19 -14.00
CA THR A 561 -41.89 -34.41 -14.37
C THR A 561 -41.57 -32.96 -14.00
N SER A 562 -41.16 -32.11 -14.95
CA SER A 562 -42.03 -31.43 -15.93
C SER A 562 -43.21 -30.75 -15.22
N THR A 563 -43.38 -29.43 -15.30
CA THR A 563 -43.55 -28.62 -16.51
C THR A 563 -43.19 -27.13 -16.26
N ALA A 564 -42.96 -26.25 -17.23
CA ALA A 564 -42.49 -26.39 -18.61
C ALA A 564 -42.21 -24.98 -19.21
N VAL A 565 -41.24 -24.87 -20.14
CA VAL A 565 -41.40 -24.23 -21.48
C VAL A 565 -41.59 -22.69 -21.56
N LYS A 566 -40.96 -21.88 -22.44
CA LYS A 566 -40.00 -21.94 -23.60
C LYS A 566 -39.49 -20.47 -23.81
N ARG A 567 -38.50 -20.07 -24.64
CA ARG A 567 -37.51 -20.68 -25.56
C ARG A 567 -36.36 -19.66 -25.71
N ASN A 568 -35.10 -20.07 -25.58
CA ASN A 568 -34.14 -20.37 -26.66
C ASN A 568 -33.65 -19.17 -27.50
N LEU A 569 -32.34 -18.92 -27.40
CA LEU A 569 -31.48 -18.59 -28.54
C LEU A 569 -30.53 -19.79 -28.77
N SER A 570 -30.22 -20.11 -30.01
CA SER A 570 -29.23 -21.13 -30.38
C SER A 570 -28.47 -20.71 -31.64
N PRO A 571 -27.13 -20.93 -31.73
CA PRO A 571 -26.26 -20.42 -32.79
C PRO A 571 -26.03 -21.44 -33.91
N PHE A 572 -25.32 -21.05 -34.99
CA PHE A 572 -24.57 -21.99 -35.83
C PHE A 572 -23.38 -21.33 -36.56
N GLN A 573 -22.36 -22.16 -36.85
CA GLN A 573 -21.24 -21.95 -37.80
C GLN A 573 -21.77 -22.02 -39.26
N GLY A 574 -21.09 -21.69 -40.36
CA GLY A 574 -19.70 -21.27 -40.68
C GLY A 574 -19.35 -21.61 -42.15
N GLU A 575 -18.25 -21.08 -42.70
CA GLU A 575 -17.61 -21.37 -44.02
C GLU A 575 -18.07 -20.69 -45.35
N GLY A 576 -17.07 -20.42 -46.23
CA GLY A 576 -17.16 -19.93 -47.65
C GLY A 576 -17.33 -18.41 -47.81
N GLY A 577 -16.49 -17.61 -48.50
CA GLY A 577 -15.84 -17.76 -49.82
C GLY A 577 -16.75 -17.17 -50.92
N SER A 578 -16.40 -16.24 -51.82
CA SER A 578 -15.11 -15.66 -52.26
C SER A 578 -15.29 -14.24 -52.86
N GLU A 579 -14.18 -13.50 -53.01
CA GLU A 579 -13.83 -12.45 -54.02
C GLU A 579 -14.75 -11.24 -54.37
N ASP A 580 -14.06 -10.08 -54.48
CA ASP A 580 -14.26 -8.97 -55.44
C ASP A 580 -15.58 -8.13 -55.44
N SER A 581 -15.57 -6.81 -55.70
CA SER A 581 -14.52 -5.91 -56.21
C SER A 581 -14.84 -4.41 -56.00
N VAL A 582 -13.77 -3.60 -55.91
CA VAL A 582 -13.55 -2.26 -56.50
C VAL A 582 -14.44 -1.05 -56.15
N LEU A 583 -13.73 0.07 -55.92
CA LEU A 583 -14.16 1.46 -55.69
C LEU A 583 -14.95 2.10 -56.85
N GLY A 584 -15.76 3.12 -56.54
CA GLY A 584 -16.28 4.08 -57.54
C GLY A 584 -17.03 5.25 -56.90
N GLU A 585 -16.40 6.42 -56.82
CA GLU A 585 -17.06 7.70 -56.54
C GLU A 585 -17.94 8.14 -57.73
N ILE A 586 -18.92 9.03 -57.50
CA ILE A 586 -19.16 10.30 -58.23
C ILE A 586 -20.58 10.88 -57.94
N SER A 587 -20.57 12.14 -57.48
CA SER A 587 -21.62 13.20 -57.39
C SER A 587 -23.11 12.94 -57.73
N ASP A 588 -24.01 13.36 -56.82
CA ASP A 588 -24.78 14.65 -56.84
C ASP A 588 -25.00 15.41 -58.18
N PRO A 589 -26.00 16.34 -58.32
CA PRO A 589 -26.98 16.86 -57.34
C PRO A 589 -28.43 17.05 -57.90
N GLU A 590 -29.21 17.95 -57.28
CA GLU A 590 -30.42 18.66 -57.79
C GLU A 590 -31.76 17.88 -57.83
N GLN A 591 -32.93 18.45 -57.51
CA GLN A 591 -33.31 19.82 -57.10
C GLN A 591 -34.69 19.81 -56.38
N GLU A 592 -35.00 20.84 -55.57
CA GLU A 592 -36.19 21.72 -55.71
C GLU A 592 -36.70 22.35 -54.39
N GLN A 593 -36.67 23.70 -54.39
CA GLN A 593 -37.69 24.64 -53.88
C GLN A 593 -38.03 24.73 -52.37
N SER A 594 -38.26 25.92 -51.78
CA SER A 594 -37.99 27.31 -52.23
C SER A 594 -38.12 28.31 -51.06
N ASP A 595 -37.19 29.27 -51.00
CA ASP A 595 -37.36 30.74 -50.95
C ASP A 595 -38.55 31.37 -50.18
N SER A 596 -38.47 32.55 -49.54
CA SER A 596 -37.64 33.77 -49.70
C SER A 596 -37.88 34.70 -48.50
N CYS A 597 -37.35 35.92 -48.34
CA CYS A 597 -36.05 36.58 -48.60
C CYS A 597 -36.27 38.09 -48.34
N ALA A 598 -35.33 38.82 -47.69
CA ALA A 598 -35.22 40.28 -47.80
C ALA A 598 -33.88 40.79 -47.21
N GLU A 599 -33.11 41.55 -48.01
CA GLU A 599 -31.85 42.19 -47.62
C GLU A 599 -32.04 43.63 -47.09
N SER A 600 -31.00 44.19 -46.47
CA SER A 600 -30.50 45.53 -46.85
C SER A 600 -29.09 45.84 -46.29
N LEU A 601 -28.30 46.57 -47.08
CA LEU A 601 -27.01 47.20 -46.71
C LEU A 601 -27.30 48.52 -45.92
N SER A 602 -26.40 49.24 -45.23
CA SER A 602 -24.96 49.54 -45.46
C SER A 602 -24.33 50.35 -44.29
N GLU A 603 -23.03 50.66 -44.42
CA GLU A 603 -22.22 51.72 -43.74
C GLU A 603 -21.69 51.56 -42.28
N GLY A 604 -20.38 51.81 -42.11
CA GLY A 604 -19.70 51.96 -40.80
C GLY A 604 -18.15 51.90 -40.90
N ARG A 605 -17.44 53.02 -40.65
CA ARG A 605 -15.99 53.20 -40.96
C ARG A 605 -15.03 53.09 -39.75
N LYS A 606 -13.87 52.44 -39.99
CA LYS A 606 -12.48 52.75 -39.53
C LYS A 606 -12.25 52.97 -38.00
N LYS A 607 -11.28 52.30 -37.36
CA LYS A 607 -9.82 52.52 -37.52
C LYS A 607 -8.99 51.42 -36.81
N ALA A 608 -7.78 51.16 -37.31
CA ALA A 608 -6.76 50.33 -36.67
C ALA A 608 -5.54 51.17 -36.24
N LYS A 609 -4.63 50.61 -35.41
CA LYS A 609 -3.18 50.89 -35.54
C LYS A 609 -2.28 49.81 -34.93
N LYS A 610 -1.23 49.48 -35.70
CA LYS A 610 -0.16 48.50 -35.45
C LYS A 610 0.81 48.94 -34.33
N CYS A 611 1.57 47.99 -33.79
CA CYS A 611 2.92 48.23 -33.26
C CYS A 611 3.91 47.19 -33.83
N LYS A 612 5.10 47.61 -34.31
CA LYS A 612 6.24 46.74 -34.68
C LYS A 612 7.52 47.56 -34.98
N ARG A 613 8.68 47.05 -34.52
CA ARG A 613 10.09 47.44 -34.88
C ARG A 613 10.57 48.85 -34.39
N MET A 614 11.87 49.11 -34.11
CA MET A 614 13.11 48.29 -34.10
C MET A 614 14.29 48.89 -33.26
N LYS A 615 15.31 48.03 -33.01
CA LYS A 615 16.69 48.22 -32.48
C LYS A 615 17.45 49.57 -32.68
N LYS A 616 18.33 49.91 -31.71
CA LYS A 616 19.83 50.05 -31.77
C LYS A 616 20.36 50.62 -30.42
N GLU A 617 21.35 50.06 -29.71
CA GLU A 617 22.83 49.88 -29.90
C GLU A 617 23.72 50.95 -29.21
N LEU A 618 24.87 50.51 -28.67
CA LEU A 618 26.09 51.22 -28.22
C LEU A 618 26.27 51.67 -26.73
N SER A 619 27.53 51.64 -26.30
CA SER A 619 28.14 51.83 -24.95
C SER A 619 29.23 52.95 -25.02
N PRO A 620 30.25 53.12 -24.12
CA PRO A 620 30.52 52.76 -22.70
C PRO A 620 31.06 53.96 -21.82
N ALA A 621 31.76 53.69 -20.69
CA ALA A 621 32.45 54.61 -19.72
C ALA A 621 31.52 55.38 -18.73
N GLY A 622 31.88 55.91 -17.54
CA GLY A 622 33.11 56.02 -16.70
C GLY A 622 32.78 56.86 -15.42
N LEU A 623 33.62 57.17 -14.40
CA LEU A 623 35.00 56.81 -14.02
C LEU A 623 35.28 57.30 -12.54
N TYR A 624 35.94 56.52 -11.66
CA TYR A 624 36.67 56.94 -10.40
C TYR A 624 35.81 57.46 -9.19
N TRP A 625 36.23 57.57 -7.91
CA TRP A 625 37.56 57.82 -7.23
C TRP A 625 37.57 57.41 -5.72
N ILE A 626 38.77 57.19 -5.13
CA ILE A 626 39.22 57.36 -3.69
C ILE A 626 38.49 56.53 -2.58
N LEU A 627 39.08 55.59 -1.81
CA LEU A 627 40.26 55.50 -0.91
C LEU A 627 40.10 55.99 0.57
N ALA A 628 40.51 55.10 1.50
CA ALA A 628 40.98 55.29 2.90
C ALA A 628 39.99 55.51 4.09
N ASN A 629 39.76 54.43 4.88
CA ASN A 629 40.22 54.18 6.29
C ASN A 629 40.46 55.35 7.29
N PRO A 630 40.54 55.08 8.63
CA PRO A 630 39.81 54.11 9.49
C PRO A 630 39.41 54.69 10.90
N GLY A 631 38.73 53.90 11.74
CA GLY A 631 38.52 54.19 13.19
C GLY A 631 37.48 53.25 13.82
N VAL A 632 37.74 52.29 14.73
CA VAL A 632 38.41 52.24 16.06
C VAL A 632 37.37 52.00 17.19
N ALA A 633 37.54 50.84 17.85
CA ALA A 633 37.19 50.47 19.25
C ALA A 633 35.73 50.40 19.78
N HIS A 634 35.47 49.25 20.42
CA HIS A 634 34.72 49.00 21.67
C HIS A 634 33.61 49.99 22.12
N CYS A 635 32.38 49.47 22.25
CA CYS A 635 31.92 48.81 23.49
C CYS A 635 30.97 47.66 23.15
#